data_AF-A0A9Q4L0N9-F1
#
_entry.id   AF-A0A9Q4L0N9-F1
#
_cell.length_a   1.000
_cell.length_b   1.000
_cell.length_c   1.000
_cell.angle_alpha   90.00
_cell.angle_beta   90.00
_cell.angle_gamma   90.00
#
_symmetry.space_group_name_H-M   'P 1'
#
loop_
_entity.id
_entity.type
_entity.pdbx_description
1 polymer ?
#
loop_
_entity_poly.entity_id
_entity_poly.type
_entity_poly.pdbx_seq_one_letter_code
_entity_poly.pdbx_strand_id
1 'polypeptide(L)'
;MIYLDHAATTEPREEVIAAMQPSLEDHYRNPSAVYATTEADAVHNARTAVADLLGTSARNIVFTGGGSKADNLALKGAVDAADGQHVVITTIEHSAVVETANWLEEHGIDVTRVAPGRDGRVDPVDVAHAIQPDTAIVSVMHANNETGVIQPLKAIGEITDERDVLFHSDTVQSAGKIPIDIDELGLDLASLSAHKFYGPKGVGALYVRDGIELEPIIHGGGQERGFRSGTENVPGIVGMGKAAELAGGPGRTERTSSRTP
;
A
#
# COMPACT_ATOMS: atom_id res chain seq x y z
N MET A 1 27.09 -12.60 -10.55
CA MET A 1 26.87 -11.26 -9.97
C MET A 1 26.18 -11.49 -8.62
N ILE A 2 26.59 -10.79 -7.56
CA ILE A 2 25.90 -10.86 -6.26
C ILE A 2 25.10 -9.56 -6.12
N TYR A 3 23.77 -9.65 -5.98
CA TYR A 3 22.88 -8.50 -5.88
C TYR A 3 22.43 -8.30 -4.42
N LEU A 4 22.85 -7.20 -3.80
CA LEU A 4 22.60 -6.89 -2.38
C LEU A 4 21.73 -5.62 -2.22
N ASP A 5 20.84 -5.36 -3.17
CA ASP A 5 20.03 -4.14 -3.24
C ASP A 5 18.51 -4.43 -3.40
N HIS A 6 18.03 -5.47 -2.69
CA HIS A 6 16.60 -5.83 -2.70
C HIS A 6 15.69 -4.75 -2.08
N ALA A 7 16.25 -3.81 -1.32
CA ALA A 7 15.52 -2.65 -0.85
C ALA A 7 15.10 -1.74 -2.01
N ALA A 8 15.86 -1.66 -3.11
CA ALA A 8 15.50 -0.92 -4.32
C ALA A 8 14.50 -1.71 -5.19
N THR A 9 14.80 -2.97 -5.52
CA THR A 9 13.87 -3.86 -6.23
C THR A 9 14.29 -5.31 -6.08
N THR A 10 13.36 -6.25 -6.18
CA THR A 10 13.68 -7.68 -6.32
C THR A 10 13.53 -8.14 -7.76
N GLU A 11 14.18 -9.24 -8.11
CA GLU A 11 13.83 -10.04 -9.28
C GLU A 11 12.47 -10.73 -9.06
N PRO A 12 11.60 -10.83 -10.08
CA PRO A 12 10.40 -11.64 -9.97
C PRO A 12 10.76 -13.12 -9.78
N ARG A 13 10.00 -13.84 -8.96
CA ARG A 13 10.14 -15.29 -8.84
C ARG A 13 9.75 -16.01 -10.13
N GLU A 14 10.33 -17.17 -10.39
CA GLU A 14 10.00 -17.97 -11.57
C GLU A 14 8.50 -18.36 -11.58
N GLU A 15 7.96 -18.71 -10.42
CA GLU A 15 6.54 -19.03 -10.25
C GLU A 15 5.63 -17.83 -10.53
N VAL A 16 6.12 -16.62 -10.22
CA VAL A 16 5.42 -15.37 -10.55
C VAL A 16 5.42 -15.15 -12.05
N ILE A 17 6.57 -15.28 -12.72
CA ILE A 17 6.67 -15.14 -14.18
C ILE A 17 5.76 -16.14 -14.89
N ALA A 18 5.79 -17.40 -14.48
CA ALA A 18 4.94 -18.46 -15.03
C ALA A 18 3.45 -18.15 -14.86
N ALA A 19 3.04 -17.58 -13.72
CA ALA A 19 1.64 -17.20 -13.51
C ALA A 19 1.18 -16.04 -14.40
N MET A 20 2.08 -15.13 -14.79
CA MET A 20 1.76 -13.98 -15.66
C MET A 20 1.57 -14.37 -17.13
N GLN A 21 2.26 -15.42 -17.59
CA GLN A 21 2.37 -15.77 -19.00
C GLN A 21 1.01 -16.02 -19.70
N PRO A 22 0.06 -16.77 -19.11
CA PRO A 22 -1.24 -17.01 -19.75
C PRO A 22 -2.02 -15.73 -20.04
N SER A 23 -1.90 -14.69 -19.19
CA SER A 23 -2.55 -13.40 -19.41
C SER A 23 -1.94 -12.57 -20.56
N LEU A 24 -0.76 -12.96 -21.05
CA LEU A 24 -0.11 -12.34 -22.20
C LEU A 24 -0.39 -13.10 -23.51
N GLU A 25 -0.69 -14.39 -23.42
CA GLU A 25 -0.84 -15.28 -24.58
C GLU A 25 -2.31 -15.61 -24.86
N ASP A 26 -2.97 -16.30 -23.92
CA ASP A 26 -4.30 -16.91 -24.13
C ASP A 26 -5.45 -16.10 -23.50
N HIS A 27 -5.16 -15.27 -22.50
CA HIS A 27 -6.14 -14.56 -21.66
C HIS A 27 -5.86 -13.04 -21.61
N TYR A 28 -5.76 -12.43 -22.80
CA TYR A 28 -5.38 -11.02 -22.98
C TYR A 28 -6.56 -10.04 -23.06
N ARG A 29 -7.80 -10.50 -22.84
CA ARG A 29 -9.01 -9.69 -23.08
C ARG A 29 -9.20 -8.66 -21.97
N ASN A 30 -10.00 -7.65 -22.26
CA ASN A 30 -10.36 -6.64 -21.27
C ASN A 30 -11.29 -7.27 -20.21
N PRO A 31 -10.92 -7.28 -18.91
CA PRO A 31 -11.72 -7.90 -17.85
C PRO A 31 -13.08 -7.20 -17.62
N SER A 32 -13.24 -5.95 -18.08
CA SER A 32 -14.53 -5.26 -18.08
C SER A 32 -15.51 -5.77 -19.15
N ALA A 33 -15.06 -6.60 -20.09
CA ALA A 33 -15.93 -7.16 -21.12
C ALA A 33 -16.74 -8.35 -20.58
N VAL A 34 -18.05 -8.38 -20.86
CA VAL A 34 -18.98 -9.41 -20.37
C VAL A 34 -18.54 -10.85 -20.71
N TYR A 35 -17.78 -11.03 -21.80
CA TYR A 35 -17.29 -12.33 -22.25
C TYR A 35 -15.90 -12.73 -21.71
N ALA A 36 -15.23 -11.86 -20.94
CA ALA A 36 -13.86 -12.05 -20.44
C ALA A 36 -13.85 -12.58 -18.99
N THR A 37 -14.59 -13.66 -18.74
CA THR A 37 -14.76 -14.22 -17.39
C THR A 37 -13.43 -14.70 -16.81
N THR A 38 -12.56 -15.31 -17.63
CA THR A 38 -11.25 -15.80 -17.18
C THR A 38 -10.35 -14.67 -16.68
N GLU A 39 -10.30 -13.54 -17.40
CA GLU A 39 -9.50 -12.38 -17.01
C GLU A 39 -10.07 -11.68 -15.78
N ALA A 40 -11.40 -11.58 -15.68
CA ALA A 40 -12.07 -11.05 -14.49
C ALA A 40 -11.79 -11.94 -13.25
N ASP A 41 -11.89 -13.25 -13.39
CA ASP A 41 -11.59 -14.22 -12.33
C ASP A 41 -10.11 -14.16 -11.94
N ALA A 42 -9.19 -14.00 -12.90
CA ALA A 42 -7.77 -13.86 -12.63
C ALA A 42 -7.46 -12.60 -11.79
N VAL A 43 -8.08 -11.46 -12.12
CA VAL A 43 -7.98 -10.23 -11.33
C VAL A 43 -8.58 -10.43 -9.93
N HIS A 44 -9.73 -11.09 -9.81
CA HIS A 44 -10.37 -11.37 -8.52
C HIS A 44 -9.53 -12.30 -7.62
N ASN A 45 -8.96 -13.35 -8.18
CA ASN A 45 -8.10 -14.28 -7.45
C ASN A 45 -6.82 -13.59 -6.96
N ALA A 46 -6.19 -12.77 -7.82
CA ALA A 46 -5.04 -11.97 -7.41
C ALA A 46 -5.40 -10.98 -6.29
N ARG A 47 -6.58 -10.36 -6.38
CA ARG A 47 -7.11 -9.46 -5.34
C ARG A 47 -7.27 -10.16 -4.01
N THR A 48 -7.79 -11.38 -4.03
CA THR A 48 -7.94 -12.23 -2.84
C THR A 48 -6.58 -12.56 -2.22
N ALA A 49 -5.60 -12.98 -3.02
CA ALA A 49 -4.26 -13.28 -2.50
C ALA A 49 -3.56 -12.07 -1.86
N VAL A 50 -3.76 -10.86 -2.41
CA VAL A 50 -3.24 -9.61 -1.80
C VAL A 50 -4.00 -9.28 -0.51
N ALA A 51 -5.31 -9.51 -0.46
CA ALA A 51 -6.10 -9.28 0.75
C ALA A 51 -5.73 -10.26 1.87
N ASP A 52 -5.50 -11.53 1.55
CA ASP A 52 -5.06 -12.55 2.50
C ASP A 52 -3.70 -12.20 3.12
N LEU A 53 -2.77 -11.62 2.34
CA LEU A 53 -1.48 -11.13 2.83
C LEU A 53 -1.62 -10.04 3.91
N LEU A 54 -2.73 -9.30 3.89
CA LEU A 54 -3.04 -8.19 4.80
C LEU A 54 -4.06 -8.56 5.89
N GLY A 55 -4.60 -9.79 5.86
CA GLY A 55 -5.66 -10.22 6.77
C GLY A 55 -7.01 -9.53 6.52
N THR A 56 -7.32 -9.14 5.28
CA THR A 56 -8.56 -8.39 4.95
C THR A 56 -9.37 -9.03 3.81
N SER A 57 -10.48 -8.39 3.41
CA SER A 57 -11.34 -8.83 2.31
C SER A 57 -10.86 -8.34 0.96
N ALA A 58 -11.01 -9.17 -0.09
CA ALA A 58 -10.67 -8.82 -1.46
C ALA A 58 -11.32 -7.49 -1.93
N ARG A 59 -12.53 -7.17 -1.45
CA ARG A 59 -13.21 -5.93 -1.84
C ARG A 59 -12.45 -4.67 -1.40
N ASN A 60 -11.58 -4.77 -0.40
CA ASN A 60 -10.83 -3.64 0.15
C ASN A 60 -9.56 -3.32 -0.63
N ILE A 61 -9.21 -4.13 -1.64
CA ILE A 61 -7.99 -3.92 -2.42
C ILE A 61 -8.32 -3.16 -3.69
N VAL A 62 -7.54 -2.12 -4.00
CA VAL A 62 -7.55 -1.34 -5.24
C VAL A 62 -6.21 -1.51 -5.92
N PHE A 63 -6.17 -2.02 -7.16
CA PHE A 63 -4.92 -2.15 -7.90
C PHE A 63 -4.47 -0.82 -8.49
N THR A 64 -3.19 -0.53 -8.35
CA THR A 64 -2.55 0.70 -8.83
C THR A 64 -1.36 0.35 -9.74
N GLY A 65 -0.72 1.36 -10.34
CA GLY A 65 0.49 1.16 -11.15
C GLY A 65 1.79 1.05 -10.35
N GLY A 66 1.72 0.89 -9.02
CA GLY A 66 2.87 0.80 -8.11
C GLY A 66 2.62 1.54 -6.79
N GLY A 67 3.48 1.32 -5.79
CA GLY A 67 3.36 1.93 -4.45
C GLY A 67 3.19 3.46 -4.50
N SER A 68 3.98 4.16 -5.31
CA SER A 68 3.89 5.63 -5.40
C SER A 68 2.52 6.14 -5.89
N LYS A 69 1.82 5.37 -6.74
CA LYS A 69 0.46 5.72 -7.17
C LYS A 69 -0.58 5.41 -6.08
N ALA A 70 -0.32 4.39 -5.25
CA ALA A 70 -1.14 4.10 -4.08
C ALA A 70 -0.98 5.21 -3.04
N ASP A 71 0.25 5.62 -2.71
CA ASP A 71 0.51 6.72 -1.76
C ASP A 71 -0.13 8.04 -2.22
N ASN A 72 -0.03 8.35 -3.51
CA ASN A 72 -0.67 9.55 -4.07
C ASN A 72 -2.18 9.49 -3.88
N LEU A 73 -2.81 8.37 -4.25
CA LEU A 73 -4.26 8.19 -4.12
C LEU A 73 -4.70 8.24 -2.66
N ALA A 74 -3.94 7.63 -1.76
CA ALA A 74 -4.23 7.65 -0.33
C ALA A 74 -4.25 9.08 0.22
N LEU A 75 -3.20 9.87 -0.03
CA LEU A 75 -3.09 11.21 0.53
C LEU A 75 -4.01 12.21 -0.19
N LYS A 76 -3.90 12.34 -1.51
CA LYS A 76 -4.69 13.34 -2.26
C LYS A 76 -6.17 12.99 -2.24
N GLY A 77 -6.49 11.72 -2.45
CA GLY A 77 -7.88 11.26 -2.46
C GLY A 77 -8.57 11.44 -1.10
N ALA A 78 -7.85 11.25 0.01
CA ALA A 78 -8.39 11.45 1.36
C ALA A 78 -8.60 12.94 1.67
N VAL A 79 -7.62 13.79 1.34
CA VAL A 79 -7.73 15.24 1.53
C VAL A 79 -8.91 15.80 0.74
N ASP A 80 -9.01 15.45 -0.54
CA ASP A 80 -10.09 15.94 -1.41
C ASP A 80 -11.46 15.43 -0.96
N ALA A 81 -11.58 14.15 -0.58
CA ALA A 81 -12.86 13.57 -0.13
C ALA A 81 -13.35 14.16 1.20
N ALA A 82 -12.44 14.52 2.10
CA ALA A 82 -12.77 15.08 3.41
C ALA A 82 -12.92 16.61 3.41
N ASP A 83 -12.73 17.29 2.27
CA ASP A 83 -12.48 18.74 2.21
C ASP A 83 -11.40 19.18 3.22
N GLY A 84 -10.42 18.30 3.47
CA GLY A 84 -9.46 18.40 4.54
C GLY A 84 -8.46 19.54 4.33
N GLN A 85 -7.98 20.12 5.42
CA GLN A 85 -7.07 21.28 5.37
C GLN A 85 -5.69 20.98 5.95
N HIS A 86 -5.52 19.83 6.60
CA HIS A 86 -4.27 19.47 7.25
C HIS A 86 -3.89 17.99 7.07
N VAL A 87 -2.59 17.71 6.91
CA VAL A 87 -2.01 16.36 6.80
C VAL A 87 -0.84 16.22 7.78
N VAL A 88 -0.73 15.06 8.44
CA VAL A 88 0.46 14.72 9.23
C VAL A 88 1.26 13.64 8.52
N ILE A 89 2.55 13.88 8.30
CA ILE A 89 3.50 12.85 7.84
C ILE A 89 4.71 12.77 8.77
N THR A 90 5.59 11.80 8.56
CA THR A 90 6.92 11.80 9.18
C THR A 90 7.97 12.41 8.26
N THR A 91 9.13 12.78 8.81
CA THR A 91 10.28 13.27 8.03
C THR A 91 11.09 12.16 7.36
N ILE A 92 10.78 10.90 7.63
CA ILE A 92 11.52 9.72 7.14
C ILE A 92 10.77 8.93 6.07
N GLU A 93 9.64 9.45 5.60
CA GLU A 93 8.82 8.83 4.57
C GLU A 93 9.56 8.65 3.24
N HIS A 94 9.09 7.70 2.43
CA HIS A 94 9.54 7.58 1.06
C HIS A 94 9.17 8.84 0.24
N SER A 95 9.94 9.14 -0.80
CA SER A 95 9.71 10.32 -1.66
C SER A 95 8.31 10.39 -2.25
N ALA A 96 7.64 9.25 -2.45
CA ALA A 96 6.26 9.22 -2.91
C ALA A 96 5.28 9.92 -1.95
N VAL A 97 5.46 9.77 -0.65
CA VAL A 97 4.66 10.45 0.39
C VAL A 97 5.17 11.87 0.57
N VAL A 98 6.49 12.09 0.69
CA VAL A 98 7.08 13.42 0.88
C VAL A 98 6.70 14.39 -0.24
N GLU A 99 6.88 13.99 -1.50
CA GLU A 99 6.58 14.86 -2.64
C GLU A 99 5.06 15.04 -2.84
N THR A 100 4.25 14.06 -2.41
CA THR A 100 2.79 14.23 -2.39
C THR A 100 2.37 15.28 -1.35
N ALA A 101 2.97 15.23 -0.16
CA ALA A 101 2.72 16.21 0.88
C ALA A 101 3.22 17.60 0.46
N ASN A 102 4.40 17.72 -0.14
CA ASN A 102 4.88 18.99 -0.70
C ASN A 102 3.91 19.56 -1.75
N TRP A 103 3.40 18.70 -2.65
CA TRP A 103 2.41 19.11 -3.63
C TRP A 103 1.12 19.61 -2.96
N LEU A 104 0.62 18.92 -1.92
CA LEU A 104 -0.55 19.37 -1.16
C LEU A 104 -0.31 20.73 -0.48
N GLU A 105 0.88 20.93 0.08
CA GLU A 105 1.31 22.20 0.69
C GLU A 105 1.32 23.36 -0.31
N GLU A 106 1.82 23.13 -1.52
CA GLU A 106 1.76 24.10 -2.63
C GLU A 106 0.32 24.43 -3.07
N HIS A 107 -0.63 23.54 -2.77
CA HIS A 107 -2.06 23.70 -3.08
C HIS A 107 -2.90 24.15 -1.87
N GLY A 108 -2.25 24.63 -0.81
CA GLY A 108 -2.91 25.30 0.32
C GLY A 108 -3.33 24.39 1.47
N ILE A 109 -2.84 23.14 1.50
CA ILE A 109 -3.06 22.20 2.60
C ILE A 109 -1.90 22.32 3.60
N ASP A 110 -2.19 22.49 4.88
CA ASP A 110 -1.14 22.54 5.90
C ASP A 110 -0.53 21.14 6.11
N VAL A 111 0.80 21.05 6.23
CA VAL A 111 1.49 19.77 6.46
C VAL A 111 2.37 19.82 7.70
N THR A 112 2.03 19.02 8.72
CA THR A 112 2.90 18.79 9.88
C THR A 112 3.80 17.59 9.64
N ARG A 113 5.11 17.76 9.88
CA ARG A 113 6.13 16.71 9.71
C ARG A 113 6.74 16.32 11.04
N VAL A 114 6.49 15.09 11.49
CA VAL A 114 7.00 14.54 12.76
C VAL A 114 8.39 13.95 12.55
N ALA A 115 9.35 14.38 13.38
CA ALA A 115 10.71 13.85 13.36
C ALA A 115 10.81 12.57 14.22
N PRO A 116 11.54 11.53 13.78
CA PRO A 116 11.80 10.39 14.64
C PRO A 116 12.82 10.74 15.73
N GLY A 117 12.85 9.90 16.77
CA GLY A 117 13.93 9.87 17.73
C GLY A 117 15.26 9.39 17.13
N ARG A 118 16.30 9.37 17.97
CA ARG A 118 17.66 8.97 17.56
C ARG A 118 17.77 7.52 17.08
N ASP A 119 16.83 6.67 17.47
CA ASP A 119 16.74 5.27 17.04
C ASP A 119 15.95 5.09 15.73
N GLY A 120 15.52 6.19 15.11
CA GLY A 120 14.74 6.18 13.87
C GLY A 120 13.25 5.87 14.06
N ARG A 121 12.78 5.72 15.31
CA ARG A 121 11.35 5.51 15.61
C ARG A 121 10.65 6.82 15.90
N VAL A 122 9.44 6.97 15.39
CA VAL A 122 8.52 8.04 15.73
C VAL A 122 7.90 7.74 17.09
N ASP A 123 7.84 8.74 17.97
CA ASP A 123 7.07 8.65 19.21
C ASP A 123 5.58 8.86 18.88
N PRO A 124 4.69 7.89 19.18
CA PRO A 124 3.25 8.07 18.97
C PRO A 124 2.69 9.33 19.65
N VAL A 125 3.27 9.78 20.76
CA VAL A 125 2.87 11.01 21.44
C VAL A 125 3.11 12.25 20.58
N ASP A 126 4.20 12.28 19.82
CA ASP A 126 4.49 13.40 18.91
C ASP A 126 3.51 13.42 17.73
N VAL A 127 3.04 12.25 17.28
CA VAL A 127 1.95 12.15 16.29
C VAL A 127 0.64 12.67 16.87
N ALA A 128 0.29 12.30 18.10
CA ALA A 128 -0.90 12.80 18.78
C ALA A 128 -0.92 14.32 18.92
N HIS A 129 0.25 14.94 19.18
CA HIS A 129 0.40 16.39 19.26
C HIS A 129 0.33 17.09 17.90
N ALA A 130 0.68 16.40 16.82
CA ALA A 130 0.61 16.92 15.47
C ALA A 130 -0.82 16.96 14.92
N ILE A 131 -1.73 16.11 15.42
CA ILE A 131 -3.13 16.08 14.98
C ILE A 131 -3.87 17.36 15.40
N GLN A 132 -4.45 18.02 14.40
CA GLN A 132 -5.31 19.21 14.49
C GLN A 132 -6.78 18.86 14.18
N PRO A 133 -7.76 19.71 14.55
CA PRO A 133 -9.19 19.44 14.32
C PRO A 133 -9.61 19.24 12.86
N ASP A 134 -8.82 19.72 11.90
CA ASP A 134 -9.03 19.66 10.46
C ASP A 134 -8.05 18.71 9.75
N THR A 135 -7.39 17.82 10.52
CA THR A 135 -6.50 16.79 9.97
C THR A 135 -7.30 15.76 9.20
N ALA A 136 -7.07 15.67 7.89
CA ALA A 136 -7.71 14.68 7.04
C ALA A 136 -7.12 13.28 7.26
N ILE A 137 -5.78 13.23 7.35
CA ILE A 137 -5.04 11.98 7.30
C ILE A 137 -3.68 12.10 8.00
N VAL A 138 -3.33 11.04 8.73
CA VAL A 138 -1.98 10.77 9.24
C VAL A 138 -1.35 9.70 8.36
N SER A 139 -0.13 9.92 7.87
CA SER A 139 0.64 8.94 7.09
C SER A 139 1.98 8.63 7.75
N VAL A 140 2.19 7.36 8.10
CA VAL A 140 3.44 6.88 8.68
C VAL A 140 3.87 5.58 7.99
N MET A 141 5.05 5.57 7.36
CA MET A 141 5.57 4.34 6.76
C MET A 141 5.76 3.23 7.81
N HIS A 142 5.47 1.98 7.45
CA HIS A 142 5.57 0.87 8.40
C HIS A 142 7.04 0.50 8.68
N ALA A 143 7.86 0.42 7.64
CA ALA A 143 9.27 0.09 7.76
C ALA A 143 10.10 0.98 6.83
N ASN A 144 11.13 1.63 7.38
CA ASN A 144 11.95 2.56 6.60
C ASN A 144 12.84 1.81 5.60
N ASN A 145 12.86 2.27 4.34
CA ASN A 145 13.57 1.62 3.24
C ASN A 145 15.10 1.72 3.32
N GLU A 146 15.62 2.66 4.10
CA GLU A 146 17.07 2.90 4.21
C GLU A 146 17.67 2.20 5.43
N THR A 147 16.96 2.27 6.56
CA THR A 147 17.44 1.78 7.87
C THR A 147 16.81 0.46 8.28
N GLY A 148 15.65 0.11 7.73
CA GLY A 148 14.87 -1.07 8.15
C GLY A 148 14.13 -0.90 9.47
N VAL A 149 14.15 0.29 10.09
CA VAL A 149 13.44 0.55 11.36
C VAL A 149 11.93 0.41 11.14
N ILE A 150 11.28 -0.38 12.01
CA ILE A 150 9.83 -0.59 12.03
C ILE A 150 9.20 0.44 12.96
N GLN A 151 8.17 1.14 12.46
CA GLN A 151 7.44 2.17 13.18
C GLN A 151 6.31 1.57 14.05
N PRO A 152 5.96 2.23 15.17
CA PRO A 152 4.98 1.72 16.13
C PRO A 152 3.53 1.97 15.66
N LEU A 153 3.13 1.42 14.51
CA LEU A 153 1.84 1.74 13.88
C LEU A 153 0.64 1.42 14.76
N LYS A 154 0.65 0.32 15.53
CA LYS A 154 -0.46 -0.02 16.43
C LYS A 154 -0.82 1.10 17.40
N ALA A 155 0.19 1.68 18.07
CA ALA A 155 -0.03 2.78 18.99
C ALA A 155 -0.51 4.06 18.28
N ILE A 156 -0.04 4.29 17.05
CA ILE A 156 -0.48 5.43 16.23
C ILE A 156 -1.93 5.21 15.76
N GLY A 157 -2.29 3.99 15.38
CA GLY A 157 -3.63 3.60 14.97
C GLY A 157 -4.67 3.79 16.08
N GLU A 158 -4.32 3.41 17.32
CA GLU A 158 -5.16 3.69 18.50
C GLU A 158 -5.40 5.20 18.67
N ILE A 159 -4.38 6.04 18.46
CA ILE A 159 -4.49 7.50 18.56
C ILE A 159 -5.37 8.08 17.45
N THR A 160 -5.21 7.62 16.21
CA THR A 160 -5.97 8.15 15.06
C THR A 160 -7.44 7.73 15.13
N ASP A 161 -7.73 6.50 15.58
CA ASP A 161 -9.10 6.00 15.80
C ASP A 161 -9.81 6.82 16.90
N GLU A 162 -9.15 7.08 18.04
CA GLU A 162 -9.69 7.92 19.11
C GLU A 162 -10.00 9.37 18.66
N ARG A 163 -9.36 9.84 17.59
CA ARG A 163 -9.50 11.20 17.06
C ARG A 163 -10.35 11.28 15.80
N ASP A 164 -10.87 10.16 15.29
CA ASP A 164 -11.63 10.09 14.04
C ASP A 164 -10.85 10.69 12.85
N VAL A 165 -9.56 10.34 12.76
CA VAL A 165 -8.65 10.78 11.68
C VAL A 165 -8.17 9.57 10.89
N LEU A 166 -8.17 9.67 9.56
CA LEU A 166 -7.73 8.56 8.71
C LEU A 166 -6.26 8.22 8.94
N PHE A 167 -5.96 6.93 9.00
CA PHE A 167 -4.60 6.44 9.14
C PHE A 167 -4.13 5.67 7.90
N HIS A 168 -3.11 6.22 7.24
CA HIS A 168 -2.40 5.57 6.15
C HIS A 168 -1.02 5.07 6.58
N SER A 169 -0.63 3.92 6.05
CA SER A 169 0.76 3.47 6.08
C SER A 169 1.30 3.05 4.73
N ASP A 170 2.49 3.58 4.39
CA ASP A 170 3.33 3.00 3.35
C ASP A 170 3.92 1.67 3.88
N THR A 171 3.36 0.55 3.41
CA THR A 171 3.78 -0.81 3.76
C THR A 171 4.72 -1.44 2.74
N VAL A 172 5.21 -0.67 1.76
CA VAL A 172 5.97 -1.16 0.61
C VAL A 172 7.20 -1.97 1.01
N GLN A 173 7.84 -1.64 2.14
CA GLN A 173 9.00 -2.38 2.63
C GLN A 173 8.69 -3.49 3.63
N SER A 174 7.52 -3.48 4.26
CA SER A 174 7.11 -4.50 5.24
C SER A 174 6.32 -5.63 4.60
N ALA A 175 5.50 -5.33 3.59
CA ALA A 175 4.65 -6.31 2.90
C ALA A 175 5.46 -7.50 2.38
N GLY A 176 5.06 -8.70 2.81
CA GLY A 176 5.71 -9.95 2.45
C GLY A 176 7.07 -10.20 3.11
N LYS A 177 7.49 -9.37 4.07
CA LYS A 177 8.73 -9.54 4.86
C LYS A 177 8.47 -9.70 6.35
N ILE A 178 7.52 -8.93 6.88
CA ILE A 178 6.99 -9.06 8.23
C ILE A 178 5.47 -9.23 8.17
N PRO A 179 4.83 -9.87 9.16
CA PRO A 179 3.38 -9.96 9.23
C PRO A 179 2.74 -8.56 9.22
N ILE A 180 1.63 -8.42 8.50
CA ILE A 180 0.80 -7.22 8.49
C ILE A 180 -0.63 -7.71 8.68
N ASP A 181 -1.24 -7.32 9.80
CA ASP A 181 -2.66 -7.45 10.04
C ASP A 181 -3.22 -6.03 10.12
N ILE A 182 -4.06 -5.68 9.17
CA ILE A 182 -4.57 -4.31 9.02
C ILE A 182 -5.42 -3.88 10.22
N ASP A 183 -6.18 -4.81 10.81
CA ASP A 183 -7.04 -4.50 11.94
C ASP A 183 -6.21 -4.39 13.24
N GLU A 184 -5.20 -5.24 13.43
CA GLU A 184 -4.27 -5.11 14.57
C GLU A 184 -3.49 -3.78 14.53
N LEU A 185 -3.14 -3.31 13.34
CA LEU A 185 -2.40 -2.06 13.16
C LEU A 185 -3.30 -0.81 13.11
N GLY A 186 -4.62 -0.98 13.05
CA GLY A 186 -5.57 0.14 13.01
C GLY A 186 -5.53 0.95 11.70
N LEU A 187 -5.15 0.34 10.57
CA LEU A 187 -4.94 1.06 9.31
C LEU A 187 -6.23 1.24 8.52
N ASP A 188 -6.51 2.45 8.04
CA ASP A 188 -7.60 2.72 7.10
C ASP A 188 -7.16 2.59 5.65
N LEU A 189 -5.89 2.90 5.40
CA LEU A 189 -5.26 2.85 4.09
C LEU A 189 -3.88 2.20 4.19
N ALA A 190 -3.51 1.34 3.24
CA ALA A 190 -2.16 0.78 3.19
C ALA A 190 -1.64 0.61 1.76
N SER A 191 -0.45 1.14 1.48
CA SER A 191 0.16 1.11 0.15
C SER A 191 1.14 -0.03 -0.02
N LEU A 192 1.07 -0.72 -1.16
CA LEU A 192 1.88 -1.89 -1.52
C LEU A 192 2.50 -1.76 -2.92
N SER A 193 3.68 -2.34 -3.11
CA SER A 193 4.38 -2.38 -4.41
C SER A 193 4.96 -3.77 -4.67
N ALA A 194 4.51 -4.43 -5.74
CA ALA A 194 4.79 -5.85 -5.98
C ALA A 194 6.28 -6.17 -6.11
N HIS A 195 7.05 -5.29 -6.76
CA HIS A 195 8.48 -5.48 -6.99
C HIS A 195 9.38 -5.38 -5.74
N LYS A 196 8.80 -5.17 -4.54
CA LYS A 196 9.51 -5.26 -3.26
C LYS A 196 9.37 -6.62 -2.57
N PHE A 197 8.48 -7.46 -3.07
CA PHE A 197 8.24 -8.81 -2.56
C PHE A 197 8.21 -9.87 -3.69
N TYR A 198 9.12 -9.74 -4.66
CA TYR A 198 9.34 -10.69 -5.75
C TYR A 198 8.21 -10.76 -6.80
N GLY A 199 7.38 -9.72 -6.86
CA GLY A 199 6.42 -9.49 -7.94
C GLY A 199 7.01 -8.68 -9.11
N PRO A 200 6.24 -8.46 -10.18
CA PRO A 200 6.66 -7.62 -11.31
C PRO A 200 6.66 -6.12 -10.95
N LYS A 201 7.39 -5.33 -11.74
CA LYS A 201 7.32 -3.86 -11.68
C LYS A 201 6.03 -3.36 -12.36
N GLY A 202 5.62 -2.12 -12.07
CA GLY A 202 4.49 -1.47 -12.73
C GLY A 202 3.11 -1.87 -12.23
N VAL A 203 3.06 -2.52 -11.06
CA VAL A 203 1.82 -2.87 -10.36
C VAL A 203 2.01 -2.68 -8.85
N GLY A 204 0.98 -2.18 -8.20
CA GLY A 204 0.88 -2.01 -6.75
C GLY A 204 -0.57 -2.18 -6.32
N ALA A 205 -0.81 -1.96 -5.04
CA ALA A 205 -2.16 -1.95 -4.49
C ALA A 205 -2.29 -0.90 -3.39
N LEU A 206 -3.51 -0.42 -3.21
CA LEU A 206 -3.95 0.34 -2.06
C LEU A 206 -5.03 -0.49 -1.36
N TYR A 207 -4.82 -0.83 -0.09
CA TYR A 207 -5.90 -1.22 0.79
C TYR A 207 -6.72 0.02 1.15
N VAL A 208 -8.04 -0.11 1.10
CA VAL A 208 -9.02 0.90 1.51
C VAL A 208 -10.04 0.22 2.41
N ARG A 209 -10.09 0.62 3.69
CA ARG A 209 -11.07 0.12 4.67
C ARG A 209 -12.49 0.37 4.16
N ASP A 210 -13.39 -0.58 4.43
CA ASP A 210 -14.80 -0.42 4.10
C ASP A 210 -15.38 0.86 4.72
N GLY A 211 -16.12 1.62 3.90
CA GLY A 211 -16.74 2.88 4.32
C GLY A 211 -15.86 4.12 4.11
N ILE A 212 -14.58 3.97 3.80
CA ILE A 212 -13.71 5.10 3.47
C ILE A 212 -13.94 5.53 2.02
N GLU A 213 -14.18 6.83 1.85
CA GLU A 213 -14.29 7.49 0.56
C GLU A 213 -12.96 8.16 0.20
N LEU A 214 -12.61 8.14 -1.09
CA LEU A 214 -11.43 8.79 -1.66
C LEU A 214 -11.80 9.35 -3.03
N GLU A 215 -11.32 10.56 -3.33
CA GLU A 215 -11.46 11.12 -4.68
C GLU A 215 -10.43 10.48 -5.63
N PRO A 216 -10.82 9.98 -6.82
CA PRO A 216 -9.88 9.38 -7.76
C PRO A 216 -8.96 10.42 -8.40
N ILE A 217 -7.66 10.14 -8.42
CA ILE A 217 -6.70 10.93 -9.20
C ILE A 217 -6.82 10.62 -10.70
N ILE A 218 -7.12 9.37 -11.05
CA ILE A 218 -7.22 8.90 -12.44
C ILE A 218 -8.68 8.64 -12.78
N HIS A 219 -9.25 9.58 -13.54
CA HIS A 219 -10.64 9.56 -14.00
C HIS A 219 -10.81 8.75 -15.30
N GLY A 220 -12.00 8.19 -15.52
CA GLY A 220 -12.30 7.42 -16.72
C GLY A 220 -13.40 6.37 -16.54
N GLY A 221 -13.16 5.16 -17.05
CA GLY A 221 -14.16 4.11 -17.22
C GLY A 221 -14.68 3.43 -15.95
N GLY A 222 -14.30 3.88 -14.75
CA GLY A 222 -14.85 3.38 -13.49
C GLY A 222 -14.27 2.04 -13.01
N GLN A 223 -13.12 1.61 -13.56
CA GLN A 223 -12.39 0.45 -13.06
C GLN A 223 -12.04 0.61 -11.58
N GLU A 224 -11.73 -0.50 -10.91
CA GLU A 224 -11.32 -0.51 -9.49
C GLU A 224 -12.33 0.24 -8.58
N ARG A 225 -13.62 0.07 -8.86
CA ARG A 225 -14.75 0.72 -8.15
C ARG A 225 -14.75 2.25 -8.25
N GLY A 226 -14.15 2.81 -9.29
CA GLY A 226 -14.07 4.26 -9.51
C GLY A 226 -12.80 4.90 -8.94
N PHE A 227 -12.14 4.29 -7.96
CA PHE A 227 -10.92 4.82 -7.34
C PHE A 227 -9.74 4.93 -8.30
N ARG A 228 -9.68 4.06 -9.32
CA ARG A 228 -8.60 4.07 -10.32
C ARG A 228 -9.14 3.59 -11.66
N SER A 229 -9.34 4.53 -12.58
CA SER A 229 -9.76 4.21 -13.95
C SER A 229 -8.62 3.74 -14.86
N GLY A 230 -9.01 3.13 -15.98
CA GLY A 230 -8.15 2.59 -17.02
C GLY A 230 -8.10 1.06 -16.95
N THR A 231 -8.01 0.42 -18.11
CA THR A 231 -7.95 -1.05 -18.20
C THR A 231 -6.88 -1.61 -17.27
N GLU A 232 -7.24 -2.66 -16.56
CA GLU A 232 -6.42 -3.32 -15.56
C GLU A 232 -5.21 -4.00 -16.21
N ASN A 233 -4.04 -3.87 -15.58
CA ASN A 233 -2.83 -4.59 -15.98
C ASN A 233 -2.92 -6.05 -15.54
N VAL A 234 -3.75 -6.84 -16.23
CA VAL A 234 -4.08 -8.23 -15.83
C VAL A 234 -2.83 -9.08 -15.59
N PRO A 235 -1.81 -9.12 -16.49
CA PRO A 235 -0.58 -9.87 -16.22
C PRO A 235 0.15 -9.39 -14.97
N GLY A 236 0.29 -8.06 -14.79
CA GLY A 236 0.94 -7.50 -13.61
C GLY A 236 0.19 -7.85 -12.32
N ILE A 237 -1.13 -7.73 -12.32
CA ILE A 237 -2.01 -8.05 -11.20
C ILE A 237 -1.90 -9.53 -10.82
N VAL A 238 -1.96 -10.44 -11.80
CA VAL A 238 -1.77 -11.88 -11.57
C VAL A 238 -0.40 -12.15 -10.95
N GLY A 239 0.66 -11.50 -11.47
CA GLY A 239 2.00 -11.62 -10.90
C GLY A 239 2.10 -11.11 -9.45
N MET A 240 1.45 -9.99 -9.13
CA MET A 240 1.38 -9.47 -7.75
C MET A 240 0.62 -10.43 -6.82
N GLY A 241 -0.51 -10.97 -7.27
CA GLY A 241 -1.28 -11.96 -6.51
C GLY A 241 -0.46 -13.21 -6.21
N LYS A 242 0.27 -13.74 -7.20
CA LYS A 242 1.15 -14.88 -6.98
C LYS A 242 2.30 -14.57 -6.02
N ALA A 243 2.88 -13.37 -6.13
CA ALA A 243 3.92 -12.93 -5.21
C ALA A 243 3.40 -12.80 -3.76
N ALA A 244 2.16 -12.34 -3.59
CA ALA A 244 1.51 -12.22 -2.29
C ALA A 244 1.25 -13.61 -1.66
N GLU A 245 0.71 -14.56 -2.42
CA GLU A 245 0.51 -15.95 -2.00
C GLU A 245 1.83 -16.60 -1.52
N LEU A 246 2.91 -16.43 -2.29
CA LEU A 246 4.23 -16.97 -1.94
C LEU A 246 4.84 -16.28 -0.72
N ALA A 247 4.49 -15.02 -0.46
CA ALA A 247 4.97 -14.27 0.69
C ALA A 247 4.22 -14.62 1.98
N GLY A 248 2.91 -14.90 1.90
CA GLY A 248 2.06 -15.29 3.03
C GLY A 248 2.16 -16.79 3.41
N GLY A 249 2.76 -17.63 2.56
CA GLY A 249 2.88 -19.07 2.80
C GLY A 249 3.76 -19.45 4.01
N PRO A 250 3.55 -20.66 4.59
CA PRO A 250 4.12 -21.11 5.87
C PRO A 250 5.66 -21.16 5.94
N GLY A 251 6.36 -21.11 4.81
CA GLY A 251 7.84 -21.20 4.78
C GLY A 251 8.59 -19.90 5.12
N ARG A 252 7.90 -18.75 5.28
CA ARG A 252 8.55 -17.45 5.51
C ARG A 252 8.35 -16.90 6.92
N THR A 253 7.19 -17.13 7.53
CA THR A 253 6.86 -16.74 8.91
C THR A 253 7.73 -17.46 9.96
N GLU A 254 8.25 -18.65 9.67
CA GLU A 254 9.11 -19.41 10.60
C GLU A 254 10.58 -18.92 10.64
N ARG A 255 11.05 -18.17 9.65
CA ARG A 255 12.46 -17.72 9.60
C ARG A 255 12.76 -16.49 10.45
N THR A 256 11.73 -15.74 10.86
CA THR A 256 11.89 -14.53 11.68
C THR A 256 11.76 -14.80 13.18
N SER A 257 11.09 -15.88 13.60
CA SER A 257 10.93 -16.23 15.02
C SER A 257 12.12 -16.98 15.64
N SER A 258 13.06 -17.47 14.82
CA SER A 258 14.18 -18.33 15.26
C SER A 258 15.53 -17.63 15.39
N ARG A 259 15.57 -16.29 15.38
CA ARG A 259 16.80 -15.51 15.63
C ARG A 259 16.61 -14.50 16.75
N THR A 260 16.51 -15.01 17.97
CA THR A 260 16.92 -14.26 19.16
C THR A 260 18.41 -14.56 19.40
N PRO A 261 19.25 -13.57 19.74
CA PRO A 261 20.69 -13.77 19.97
C PRO A 261 20.98 -14.78 21.09
#